data_AF-A0A154BNJ0-F1
#
_entry.id   AF-A0A154BNJ0-F1
#
_cell.length_a   1.000
_cell.length_b   1.000
_cell.length_c   1.000
_cell.angle_alpha   90.00
_cell.angle_beta   90.00
_cell.angle_gamma   90.00
#
_symmetry.space_group_name_H-M   'P 1'
#
loop_
_entity.id
_entity.type
_entity.pdbx_description
1 polymer ?
#
loop_
_entity_poly.entity_id
_entity_poly.type
_entity_poly.pdbx_seq_one_letter_code
_entity_poly.pdbx_strand_id
1 'polypeptide(L)'
;MDSVLFAGERQSIKIEGFDFGNSPFDFSIDKVKNQIIIMTTTNGTNAIKATKEAYLTLIGSFINAAAVCQQAKKYGKDFYF
;
A
#
# COMPACT_ATOMS: atom_id res chain seq x y z
N MET A 1 6.28 -17.54 15.42
CA MET A 1 6.13 -16.08 15.31
C MET A 1 6.14 -15.78 13.83
N ASP A 2 5.09 -15.14 13.31
CA ASP A 2 5.10 -14.67 11.93
C ASP A 2 6.26 -13.69 11.77
N SER A 3 7.15 -13.91 10.80
CA SER A 3 8.26 -13.00 10.53
C SER A 3 7.72 -11.68 9.99
N VAL A 4 8.20 -10.59 10.57
CA VAL A 4 7.88 -9.23 10.15
C VAL A 4 8.95 -8.78 9.18
N LEU A 5 8.54 -8.23 8.04
CA LEU A 5 9.41 -7.69 7.00
C LEU A 5 9.24 -6.17 6.90
N PHE A 6 10.34 -5.46 6.76
CA PHE A 6 10.38 -4.01 6.62
C PHE A 6 10.52 -3.62 5.15
N ALA A 7 9.62 -2.76 4.68
CA ALA A 7 9.61 -2.25 3.31
C ALA A 7 9.58 -0.72 3.30
N GLY A 8 10.28 -0.10 2.36
CA GLY A 8 10.19 1.35 2.27
C GLY A 8 11.28 2.03 1.50
N GLU A 9 11.08 3.33 1.31
CA GLU A 9 11.99 4.19 0.59
C GLU A 9 12.12 5.57 1.22
N ARG A 10 13.25 6.22 0.94
CA ARG A 10 13.42 7.66 1.01
C ARG A 10 14.04 8.11 -0.30
N GLN A 11 13.44 9.10 -0.96
CA GLN A 11 13.91 9.60 -2.26
C GLN A 11 14.08 8.48 -3.32
N SER A 12 13.16 7.53 -3.34
CA SER A 12 13.15 6.32 -4.19
C SER A 12 14.28 5.32 -3.92
N ILE A 13 15.02 5.48 -2.82
CA ILE A 13 16.10 4.57 -2.42
C ILE A 13 15.63 3.74 -1.24
N LYS A 14 15.90 2.42 -1.29
CA LYS A 14 15.61 1.51 -0.18
C LYS A 14 16.32 1.98 1.10
N ILE A 15 15.60 1.94 2.22
CA ILE A 15 16.17 2.29 3.53
C ILE A 15 17.18 1.22 3.96
N GLU A 16 18.33 1.63 4.50
CA GLU A 16 19.34 0.70 5.00
C GLU A 16 18.77 -0.17 6.12
N GLY A 17 19.08 -1.47 6.09
CA GLY A 17 18.54 -2.45 7.05
C GLY A 17 17.11 -2.93 6.77
N PHE A 18 16.43 -2.40 5.75
CA PHE A 18 15.10 -2.90 5.34
C PHE A 18 15.22 -4.09 4.38
N ASP A 19 14.26 -5.01 4.47
CA ASP A 19 14.16 -6.18 3.60
C ASP A 19 13.87 -5.75 2.15
N PHE A 20 12.92 -4.83 1.95
CA PHE A 20 12.45 -4.39 0.63
C PHE A 20 12.50 -2.88 0.42
N GLY A 21 12.60 -2.47 -0.84
CA GLY A 21 12.36 -1.10 -1.26
C GLY A 21 10.85 -0.81 -1.40
N ASN A 22 10.53 0.11 -2.31
CA ASN A 22 9.16 0.40 -2.74
C ASN A 22 8.90 -0.02 -4.20
N SER A 23 9.69 -0.96 -4.72
CA SER A 23 9.48 -1.52 -6.06
C SER A 23 8.46 -2.66 -5.98
N PRO A 24 7.34 -2.64 -6.74
CA PRO A 24 6.38 -3.74 -6.74
C PRO A 24 6.99 -5.11 -7.09
N PHE A 25 8.07 -5.13 -7.88
CA PHE A 25 8.78 -6.35 -8.25
C PHE A 25 9.51 -7.02 -7.07
N ASP A 26 9.74 -6.30 -5.96
CA ASP A 26 10.36 -6.87 -4.77
C ASP A 26 9.41 -7.81 -4.00
N PHE A 27 8.10 -7.67 -4.21
CA PHE A 27 7.04 -8.33 -3.45
C PHE A 27 6.52 -9.61 -4.15
N SER A 28 7.44 -10.50 -4.52
CA SER A 28 7.08 -11.80 -5.09
C SER A 28 6.40 -12.71 -4.05
N ILE A 29 5.50 -13.58 -4.51
CA ILE A 29 4.64 -14.39 -3.64
C ILE A 29 5.43 -15.28 -2.67
N ASP A 30 6.57 -15.82 -3.10
CA ASP A 30 7.49 -16.63 -2.29
C ASP A 30 8.10 -15.86 -1.12
N LYS A 31 8.28 -14.54 -1.27
CA LYS A 31 8.87 -13.67 -0.24
C LYS A 31 7.85 -13.13 0.76
N VAL A 32 6.63 -12.87 0.30
CA VAL A 32 5.64 -12.08 1.09
C VAL A 32 4.43 -12.88 1.56
N LYS A 33 4.20 -14.09 1.04
CA LYS A 33 3.04 -14.89 1.44
C LYS A 33 3.08 -15.20 2.93
N ASN A 34 1.97 -14.90 3.60
CA ASN A 34 1.79 -15.07 5.05
C ASN A 34 2.78 -14.26 5.91
N GLN A 35 3.39 -13.21 5.36
CA GLN A 35 4.28 -12.31 6.09
C GLN A 35 3.55 -11.02 6.46
N ILE A 36 3.93 -10.42 7.59
CA ILE A 36 3.50 -9.07 7.95
C ILE A 36 4.52 -8.09 7.37
N ILE A 37 4.07 -7.15 6.56
CA ILE A 37 4.93 -6.10 5.99
C ILE A 37 4.67 -4.79 6.71
N ILE A 38 5.69 -4.25 7.36
CA ILE A 38 5.69 -2.88 7.90
C ILE A 38 6.31 -1.97 6.85
N MET A 39 5.52 -1.02 6.33
CA MET A 39 5.94 -0.17 5.22
C MET A 39 5.98 1.32 5.58
N THR A 40 7.02 2.02 5.12
CA THR A 40 7.08 3.50 5.14
C THR A 40 7.54 4.05 3.79
N THR A 41 6.81 5.02 3.26
CA THR A 41 7.16 5.73 2.03
C THR A 41 7.06 7.24 2.26
N THR A 42 7.64 8.01 1.36
CA THR A 42 7.68 9.47 1.42
C THR A 42 6.28 10.09 1.37
N ASN A 43 5.40 9.55 0.52
CA ASN A 43 4.09 10.15 0.24
C ASN A 43 2.91 9.30 0.72
N GLY A 44 3.02 7.97 0.71
CA GLY A 44 1.87 7.07 0.87
C GLY A 44 1.20 7.20 2.24
N THR A 45 1.98 7.29 3.32
CA THR A 45 1.43 7.41 4.67
C THR A 45 0.66 8.73 4.87
N ASN A 46 1.13 9.83 4.28
CA ASN A 46 0.45 11.13 4.37
C ASN A 46 -0.85 11.12 3.56
N ALA A 47 -0.84 10.53 2.35
CA ALA A 47 -2.04 10.39 1.53
C ALA A 47 -3.13 9.58 2.24
N ILE A 48 -2.77 8.44 2.85
CA ILE A 48 -3.73 7.62 3.61
C ILE A 48 -4.23 8.35 4.87
N LYS A 49 -3.37 9.09 5.58
CA LYS A 49 -3.79 9.86 6.74
C LYS A 49 -4.76 11.00 6.38
N ALA A 50 -4.63 11.58 5.19
CA ALA A 50 -5.52 12.63 4.71
C ALA A 50 -6.97 12.14 4.52
N THR A 51 -7.17 10.84 4.32
CA THR A 51 -8.50 10.23 4.14
C THR A 51 -9.11 9.72 5.45
N LYS A 52 -8.56 10.09 6.63
CA LYS A 52 -9.01 9.58 7.94
C LYS A 52 -10.50 9.80 8.26
N GLU A 53 -11.11 10.84 7.70
CA GLU A 53 -12.54 11.16 7.89
C GLU A 53 -13.44 10.51 6.83
N ALA A 54 -12.86 9.83 5.83
CA ALA A 54 -13.63 9.16 4.79
C ALA A 54 -14.33 7.92 5.36
N TYR A 55 -15.55 7.67 4.88
CA TYR A 55 -16.31 6.45 5.23
C TYR A 55 -15.52 5.17 4.92
N LEU A 56 -14.77 5.18 3.80
CA LEU A 56 -13.94 4.07 3.37
C LEU A 56 -12.75 4.61 2.58
N THR A 57 -11.56 4.12 2.91
CA THR A 57 -10.34 4.36 2.12
C THR A 57 -9.99 3.10 1.35
N LEU A 58 -9.94 3.19 0.01
CA LEU A 58 -9.49 2.12 -0.87
C LEU A 58 -8.11 2.46 -1.43
N ILE A 59 -7.18 1.49 -1.44
CA ILE A 59 -5.85 1.67 -2.01
C ILE A 59 -5.87 1.30 -3.49
N GLY A 60 -5.63 2.29 -4.35
CA GLY A 60 -5.69 2.16 -5.80
C GLY A 60 -4.34 2.33 -6.51
N SER A 61 -4.23 1.67 -7.64
CA SER A 61 -3.12 1.71 -8.60
C SER A 61 -3.64 1.30 -9.98
N PHE A 62 -2.87 1.49 -11.05
CA PHE A 62 -3.29 1.07 -12.39
C PHE A 62 -3.61 -0.44 -12.48
N ILE A 63 -2.86 -1.29 -11.77
CA ILE A 63 -3.02 -2.75 -11.85
C ILE A 63 -4.29 -3.27 -11.14
N ASN A 64 -4.91 -2.47 -10.25
CA ASN A 64 -6.14 -2.83 -9.55
C ASN A 64 -7.29 -1.83 -9.74
N ALA A 65 -7.16 -0.89 -10.69
CA ALA A 65 -8.12 0.19 -10.89
C ALA A 65 -9.56 -0.31 -11.10
N ALA A 66 -9.75 -1.33 -11.95
CA ALA A 66 -11.07 -1.90 -12.21
C ALA A 66 -11.72 -2.49 -10.93
N ALA A 67 -10.93 -3.21 -10.13
CA ALA A 67 -11.39 -3.81 -8.88
C ALA A 67 -11.76 -2.73 -7.85
N VAL A 68 -10.94 -1.68 -7.72
CA VAL A 68 -11.21 -0.55 -6.83
C VAL A 68 -12.49 0.18 -7.25
N CYS A 69 -12.66 0.50 -8.53
CA CYS A 69 -13.87 1.12 -9.05
C CYS A 69 -15.11 0.27 -8.80
N GLN A 70 -15.03 -1.04 -9.01
CA GLN A 70 -16.13 -1.96 -8.74
C GLN A 70 -16.48 -2.01 -7.25
N GLN A 71 -15.47 -2.03 -6.38
CA GLN A 71 -15.66 -2.04 -4.93
C GLN A 71 -16.27 -0.72 -4.45
N ALA A 72 -15.77 0.41 -4.95
CA ALA A 72 -16.26 1.74 -4.60
C ALA A 72 -17.75 1.91 -4.96
N LYS A 73 -18.18 1.45 -6.14
CA LYS A 73 -19.59 1.48 -6.58
C LYS A 73 -20.56 0.79 -5.63
N LYS A 74 -20.15 -0.28 -4.92
CA LYS A 74 -21.03 -1.03 -4.00
C LYS A 74 -21.52 -0.19 -2.83
N TYR A 75 -20.82 0.89 -2.47
CA TYR A 75 -21.18 1.71 -1.33
C TYR A 75 -22.15 2.86 -1.68
N GLY A 76 -22.30 3.20 -2.96
CA GLY A 76 -23.22 4.26 -3.40
C GLY A 76 -22.96 5.62 -2.74
N LYS A 77 -21.68 5.98 -2.55
CA LYS A 77 -21.23 7.24 -1.95
C LYS A 77 -20.49 8.07 -2.99
N ASP A 78 -20.29 9.35 -2.69
CA ASP A 78 -19.42 10.22 -3.48
C ASP A 78 -17.96 9.74 -3.42
N PHE A 79 -17.26 9.91 -4.53
CA PHE A 79 -15.87 9.47 -4.70
C PHE A 79 -14.91 10.66 -4.70
N TYR A 80 -13.83 10.51 -3.94
CA TYR A 80 -12.69 11.43 -3.91
C TYR A 80 -11.42 10.61 -4.14
N PHE A 81 -10.47 11.17 -4.90
CA PHE A 81 -9.21 10.53 -5.29
C PHE A 81 -8.02 11.41 -4.93
#